data_AF-A0A933JP90-F1
#
_entry.id   AF-A0A933JP90-F1
#
_cell.length_a   1.000
_cell.length_b   1.000
_cell.length_c   1.000
_cell.angle_alpha   90.00
_cell.angle_beta   90.00
_cell.angle_gamma   90.00
#
_symmetry.space_group_name_H-M   'P 1'
#
loop_
_entity.id
_entity.type
_entity.pdbx_description
1 polymer ?
#
loop_
_entity_poly.entity_id
_entity_poly.type
_entity_poly.pdbx_seq_one_letter_code
_entity_poly.pdbx_strand_id
1 'polypeptide(L)'
;MRALGLFAISLALSACGRASITEREHGGRPYDSGPFVPFPYGDDASSDPDGRPRPDGRRDGGPRPDGGPLDGGRRDGGPRPDGGRLDGGPRPDGGRLDGGPVPDATPPFDAGPPACVIDDDCGRGQRCHPALGQCVECLGDDDCGFRRVCDPNAFVCLFRCLNGNCGPGAVCDPALDACVDCLDDSQCPNGEHCSPSRTCETCLSDAHCTSPSRPLCDPSRLECVGCRDASDCPQGELCDPGLGVCVRPAARDLCDPCTDDDQCGGPDDLCVGLIDAAGMSFIDRACGIDCANLSCPSGFECLDVRNGTARQCRPGYAMRNPTCTAVRNLGSSCEYSPNALDPGCGIPNLQDARCVPTAGGGVCTVWCADDTDCPSGTSCVVAGDTGVCL
;
A
#
# COMPACT_ATOMS: atom_id res chain seq x y z
N MET A 1 -64.49 3.66 7.32
CA MET A 1 -65.09 4.99 7.09
C MET A 1 -64.01 6.06 7.25
N ARG A 2 -64.01 7.09 6.38
CA ARG A 2 -62.95 8.08 6.08
C ARG A 2 -61.98 7.58 4.99
N ALA A 3 -62.33 7.67 3.70
CA ALA A 3 -62.52 8.84 2.81
C ALA A 3 -61.20 9.26 2.12
N LEU A 4 -61.20 8.97 0.81
CA LEU A 4 -60.21 9.25 -0.21
C LEU A 4 -59.91 10.76 -0.37
N GLY A 5 -58.67 11.07 -0.73
CA GLY A 5 -58.26 12.36 -1.27
C GLY A 5 -57.21 12.17 -2.36
N LEU A 6 -57.66 11.82 -3.58
CA LEU A 6 -56.84 11.89 -4.79
C LEU A 6 -56.79 13.35 -5.26
N PHE A 7 -55.61 13.96 -5.24
CA PHE A 7 -55.32 15.19 -5.99
C PHE A 7 -54.72 14.80 -7.35
N ALA A 8 -55.53 14.93 -8.39
CA ALA A 8 -55.07 14.89 -9.78
C ALA A 8 -54.46 16.26 -10.13
N ILE A 9 -53.17 16.28 -10.44
CA ILE A 9 -52.51 17.44 -11.06
C ILE A 9 -52.58 17.23 -12.57
N SER A 10 -53.54 17.89 -13.21
CA SER A 10 -53.60 18.07 -14.66
C SER A 10 -52.61 19.17 -15.06
N LEU A 11 -51.46 18.80 -15.63
CA LEU A 11 -50.59 19.74 -16.33
C LEU A 11 -50.94 19.71 -17.82
N ALA A 12 -51.30 20.89 -18.32
CA ALA A 12 -51.68 21.15 -19.70
C ALA A 12 -50.45 20.98 -20.62
N LEU A 13 -50.57 20.07 -21.60
CA LEU A 13 -49.73 20.09 -22.80
C LEU A 13 -50.15 21.29 -23.65
N SER A 14 -49.36 22.36 -23.60
CA SER A 14 -49.44 23.45 -24.56
C SER A 14 -48.65 23.06 -25.81
N ALA A 15 -49.37 22.84 -26.90
CA ALA A 15 -48.81 22.63 -28.22
C ALA A 15 -48.07 23.90 -28.70
N CYS A 16 -46.74 23.84 -28.76
CA CYS A 16 -45.95 24.79 -29.55
C CYS A 16 -45.68 24.20 -30.94
N GLY A 17 -45.92 25.05 -31.94
CA GLY A 17 -46.04 24.68 -33.34
C GLY A 17 -44.78 24.09 -33.97
N ARG A 18 -45.03 23.19 -34.91
CA ARG A 18 -44.09 22.76 -35.95
C ARG A 18 -43.69 23.96 -36.81
N ALA A 19 -42.49 24.47 -36.60
CA ALA A 19 -41.75 25.19 -37.62
C ALA A 19 -40.91 24.17 -38.38
N SER A 20 -41.31 23.86 -39.61
CA SER A 20 -40.53 23.08 -40.57
C SER A 20 -39.27 23.87 -40.92
N ILE A 21 -38.13 23.46 -40.40
CA ILE A 21 -36.83 23.94 -40.84
C ILE A 21 -36.37 22.98 -41.92
N THR A 22 -36.30 23.50 -43.14
CA THR A 22 -35.72 22.87 -44.32
C THR A 22 -34.28 22.45 -44.04
N GLU A 23 -33.98 21.21 -44.42
CA GLU A 23 -32.65 20.61 -44.42
C GLU A 23 -31.64 21.54 -45.08
N ARG A 24 -30.67 21.99 -44.29
CA ARG A 24 -29.42 22.56 -44.78
C ARG A 24 -28.37 21.50 -44.58
N GLU A 25 -28.01 20.84 -45.68
CA GLU A 25 -26.87 19.94 -45.76
C GLU A 25 -25.61 20.65 -45.25
N HIS A 26 -25.23 20.39 -44.01
CA HIS A 26 -23.90 20.69 -43.52
C HIS A 26 -23.01 19.50 -43.87
N GLY A 27 -22.31 19.65 -44.99
CA GLY A 27 -21.26 18.73 -45.41
C GLY A 27 -20.29 18.45 -44.28
N GLY A 28 -20.17 17.18 -43.93
CA GLY A 28 -19.09 16.67 -43.11
C GLY A 28 -17.77 17.06 -43.74
N ARG A 29 -16.98 17.86 -43.01
CA ARG A 29 -15.58 18.03 -43.31
C ARG A 29 -14.85 16.82 -42.75
N PRO A 30 -14.09 16.06 -43.57
CA PRO A 30 -13.17 15.07 -43.04
C PRO A 30 -12.13 15.77 -42.17
N TYR A 31 -11.71 15.12 -41.08
CA TYR A 31 -10.53 15.51 -40.33
C TYR A 31 -9.34 15.47 -41.29
N ASP A 32 -8.93 16.66 -41.73
CA ASP A 32 -7.74 16.86 -42.53
C ASP A 32 -6.54 16.73 -41.58
N SER A 33 -5.94 15.55 -41.61
CA SER A 33 -4.62 15.29 -41.04
C SER A 33 -3.61 16.21 -41.73
N GLY A 34 -3.34 17.36 -41.11
CA GLY A 34 -2.32 18.28 -41.58
C GLY A 34 -0.96 17.57 -41.70
N PRO A 35 -0.12 17.94 -42.69
CA PRO A 35 1.16 17.30 -42.91
C PRO A 35 2.09 17.59 -41.73
N PHE A 36 2.45 16.51 -41.03
CA PHE A 36 3.60 16.49 -40.11
C PHE A 36 4.84 16.92 -40.91
N VAL A 37 5.44 18.05 -40.51
CA VAL A 37 6.74 18.49 -41.00
C VAL A 37 7.81 17.58 -40.37
N PRO A 38 8.57 16.80 -41.16
CA PRO A 38 9.70 16.04 -40.62
C PRO A 38 10.84 17.02 -40.34
N PHE A 39 11.28 17.08 -39.07
CA PHE A 39 12.57 17.66 -38.75
C PHE A 39 13.69 16.69 -39.21
N PRO A 40 14.76 17.19 -39.83
CA PRO A 40 15.85 16.33 -40.29
C PRO A 40 16.65 15.79 -39.09
N TYR A 41 16.81 14.46 -39.09
CA TYR A 41 17.68 13.69 -38.22
C TYR A 41 19.15 14.10 -38.45
N GLY A 42 19.88 14.27 -37.35
CA GLY A 42 21.32 14.11 -37.31
C GLY A 42 21.64 12.63 -37.07
N ASP A 43 22.35 12.04 -38.01
CA ASP A 43 22.87 10.69 -37.95
C ASP A 43 24.03 10.62 -36.94
N ASP A 44 23.91 9.75 -35.93
CA ASP A 44 25.08 9.17 -35.25
C ASP A 44 24.88 7.66 -35.16
N ALA A 45 25.41 6.99 -36.18
CA ALA A 45 25.59 5.55 -36.22
C ALA A 45 26.78 5.16 -35.33
N SER A 46 26.54 4.33 -34.32
CA SER A 46 27.57 3.52 -33.69
C SER A 46 27.18 2.06 -33.84
N SER A 47 27.75 1.45 -34.87
CA SER A 47 27.68 0.02 -35.17
C SER A 47 28.50 -0.75 -34.14
N ASP A 48 27.87 -1.69 -33.44
CA ASP A 48 28.54 -2.69 -32.61
C ASP A 48 28.86 -3.92 -33.48
N PRO A 49 30.14 -4.25 -33.75
CA PRO A 49 30.52 -5.31 -34.68
C PRO A 49 30.96 -6.56 -33.93
N ASP A 50 30.08 -7.21 -33.18
CA ASP A 50 30.38 -8.53 -32.62
C ASP A 50 29.20 -9.50 -32.76
N GLY A 51 29.07 -10.02 -33.98
CA GLY A 51 28.25 -11.18 -34.28
C GLY A 51 28.73 -12.40 -33.48
N ARG A 52 27.99 -12.74 -32.43
CA ARG A 52 28.10 -14.05 -31.77
C ARG A 52 26.76 -14.80 -31.87
N PRO A 53 26.76 -16.05 -32.37
CA PRO A 53 25.55 -16.85 -32.46
C PRO A 53 25.07 -17.30 -31.08
N ARG A 54 23.76 -17.20 -30.86
CA ARG A 54 23.07 -17.79 -29.70
C ARG A 54 23.05 -19.32 -29.82
N PRO A 55 23.44 -20.09 -28.79
CA PRO A 55 23.30 -21.53 -28.82
C PRO A 55 21.86 -21.96 -28.49
N ASP A 56 21.29 -22.76 -29.39
CA ASP A 56 20.05 -23.49 -29.20
C ASP A 56 20.19 -24.50 -28.04
N GLY A 57 19.45 -24.24 -26.95
CA GLY A 57 19.42 -25.06 -25.75
C GLY A 57 18.12 -25.83 -25.60
N ARG A 58 18.16 -27.12 -25.99
CA ARG A 58 17.34 -28.27 -25.59
C ARG A 58 16.17 -28.04 -24.61
N ARG A 59 14.98 -28.45 -25.05
CA ARG A 59 13.88 -28.91 -24.18
C ARG A 59 14.10 -30.39 -23.85
N ASP A 60 14.41 -30.68 -22.60
CA ASP A 60 14.27 -32.01 -22.00
C ASP A 60 13.16 -31.95 -20.95
N GLY A 61 12.24 -32.91 -21.04
CA GLY A 61 11.07 -33.03 -20.18
C GLY A 61 11.38 -33.60 -18.79
N GLY A 62 10.48 -33.32 -17.86
CA GLY A 62 10.44 -33.93 -16.53
C GLY A 62 9.00 -33.92 -15.97
N PRO A 63 8.63 -34.90 -15.13
CA PRO A 63 7.26 -35.40 -15.02
C PRO A 63 6.38 -34.65 -14.02
N ARG A 64 5.06 -34.74 -14.27
CA ARG A 64 3.99 -34.35 -13.34
C ARG A 64 3.99 -35.28 -12.11
N PRO A 65 3.84 -34.76 -10.89
CA PRO A 65 3.40 -35.55 -9.75
C PRO A 65 1.86 -35.56 -9.69
N ASP A 66 1.32 -36.78 -9.70
CA ASP A 66 -0.02 -37.08 -9.23
C ASP A 66 -0.10 -36.83 -7.71
N GLY A 67 -1.14 -36.10 -7.26
CA GLY A 67 -1.44 -35.89 -5.85
C GLY A 67 -2.94 -35.69 -5.67
N GLY A 68 -3.57 -36.68 -5.03
CA GLY A 68 -5.02 -36.82 -4.86
C GLY A 68 -5.64 -35.94 -3.75
N PRO A 69 -6.82 -36.34 -3.23
CA PRO A 69 -7.91 -35.44 -2.86
C PRO A 69 -7.81 -34.88 -1.44
N LEU A 70 -8.23 -33.62 -1.27
CA LEU A 70 -8.44 -33.02 0.05
C LEU A 70 -9.82 -33.39 0.59
N ASP A 71 -9.80 -34.23 1.63
CA ASP A 71 -10.91 -34.53 2.52
C ASP A 71 -11.30 -33.31 3.38
N GLY A 72 -12.61 -33.22 3.65
CA GLY A 72 -13.26 -32.15 4.39
C GLY A 72 -12.89 -32.02 5.87
N GLY A 73 -13.20 -30.85 6.43
CA GLY A 73 -12.98 -30.56 7.84
C GLY A 73 -13.73 -29.34 8.33
N ARG A 74 -15.05 -29.48 8.44
CA ARG A 74 -16.00 -28.60 9.15
C ARG A 74 -15.62 -28.46 10.63
N ARG A 75 -15.51 -27.24 11.17
CA ARG A 75 -15.74 -26.84 12.58
C ARG A 75 -16.18 -25.38 12.57
N ASP A 76 -17.47 -25.11 12.76
CA ASP A 76 -18.16 -24.92 14.05
C ASP A 76 -17.77 -23.61 14.73
N GLY A 77 -18.71 -22.67 14.68
CA GLY A 77 -18.66 -21.38 15.33
C GLY A 77 -18.79 -21.50 16.84
N GLY A 78 -18.08 -20.62 17.53
CA GLY A 78 -18.25 -20.33 18.96
C GLY A 78 -18.73 -18.88 19.14
N PRO A 79 -19.62 -18.61 20.12
CA PRO A 79 -20.30 -17.34 20.27
C PRO A 79 -19.43 -16.28 20.96
N ARG A 80 -19.61 -15.02 20.54
CA ARG A 80 -19.11 -13.82 21.19
C ARG A 80 -19.84 -13.61 22.53
N PRO A 81 -19.14 -13.36 23.65
CA PRO A 81 -19.79 -12.91 24.87
C PRO A 81 -20.07 -11.40 24.80
N ASP A 82 -21.35 -11.07 24.96
CA ASP A 82 -21.84 -9.74 25.30
C ASP A 82 -21.35 -9.34 26.70
N GLY A 83 -20.78 -8.14 26.81
CA GLY A 83 -20.53 -7.45 28.07
C GLY A 83 -20.20 -6.00 27.73
N GLY A 84 -20.78 -4.98 28.31
CA GLY A 84 -21.68 -4.88 29.44
C GLY A 84 -21.77 -3.39 29.70
N ARG A 85 -22.90 -2.80 29.32
CA ARG A 85 -23.26 -1.40 29.50
C ARG A 85 -23.32 -1.10 30.99
N LEU A 86 -22.49 -0.18 31.48
CA LEU A 86 -22.67 0.44 32.78
C LEU A 86 -23.04 1.90 32.58
N ASP A 87 -24.31 2.17 32.84
CA ASP A 87 -24.87 3.48 33.08
C ASP A 87 -24.33 4.03 34.42
N GLY A 88 -23.73 5.21 34.39
CA GLY A 88 -23.32 5.98 35.56
C GLY A 88 -23.74 7.43 35.39
N GLY A 89 -24.84 7.80 36.06
CA GLY A 89 -25.50 9.11 35.97
C GLY A 89 -24.75 10.31 36.56
N PRO A 90 -25.41 11.49 36.57
CA PRO A 90 -24.77 12.80 36.59
C PRO A 90 -24.38 13.27 37.99
N ARG A 91 -23.30 14.04 38.08
CA ARG A 91 -22.94 14.84 39.27
C ARG A 91 -22.95 16.34 38.95
N PRO A 92 -23.27 17.18 39.94
CA PRO A 92 -23.77 18.53 39.72
C PRO A 92 -22.67 19.59 39.68
N ASP A 93 -23.06 20.70 39.07
CA ASP A 93 -22.33 21.96 38.91
C ASP A 93 -21.73 22.49 40.21
N GLY A 94 -20.49 22.98 40.11
CA GLY A 94 -19.85 23.72 41.18
C GLY A 94 -18.55 24.38 40.73
N GLY A 95 -18.61 25.70 40.49
CA GLY A 95 -17.51 26.59 40.90
C GLY A 95 -16.52 27.02 39.83
N ARG A 96 -16.95 28.03 39.06
CA ARG A 96 -16.14 29.11 38.48
C ARG A 96 -15.04 29.61 39.42
N LEU A 97 -13.78 29.64 38.93
CA LEU A 97 -12.82 30.71 39.18
C LEU A 97 -11.94 30.93 37.95
N ASP A 98 -11.89 32.19 37.53
CA ASP A 98 -11.12 32.77 36.44
C ASP A 98 -9.60 32.68 36.69
N GLY A 99 -8.80 32.38 35.65
CA GLY A 99 -7.34 32.35 35.80
C GLY A 99 -6.50 32.01 34.55
N GLY A 100 -6.54 32.83 33.51
CA GLY A 100 -5.40 33.11 32.61
C GLY A 100 -5.03 32.09 31.50
N PRO A 101 -4.49 32.56 30.36
CA PRO A 101 -3.99 31.69 29.30
C PRO A 101 -2.63 31.10 29.69
N VAL A 102 -2.61 29.81 30.01
CA VAL A 102 -1.38 29.01 30.00
C VAL A 102 -1.00 28.74 28.54
N PRO A 103 0.26 28.96 28.13
CA PRO A 103 0.72 28.47 26.83
C PRO A 103 0.62 26.95 26.82
N ASP A 104 0.08 26.47 25.71
CA ASP A 104 -0.17 25.10 25.32
C ASP A 104 1.12 24.26 25.46
N ALA A 105 1.32 23.69 26.65
CA ALA A 105 2.34 22.70 26.92
C ALA A 105 1.73 21.34 26.55
N THR A 106 1.85 20.99 25.27
CA THR A 106 1.73 19.60 24.82
C THR A 106 2.53 18.72 25.78
N PRO A 107 1.93 17.76 26.51
CA PRO A 107 2.71 16.80 27.26
C PRO A 107 3.62 16.08 26.28
N PRO A 108 4.92 15.90 26.57
CA PRO A 108 5.81 15.14 25.69
C PRO A 108 5.29 13.70 25.67
N PHE A 109 4.60 13.35 24.59
CA PHE A 109 4.30 11.98 24.22
C PHE A 109 5.65 11.27 23.97
N ASP A 110 5.80 10.07 24.52
CA ASP A 110 6.96 9.16 24.39
C ASP A 110 8.27 9.51 25.12
N ALA A 111 8.19 9.98 26.37
CA ALA A 111 9.17 9.48 27.33
C ALA A 111 8.81 8.02 27.60
N GLY A 112 9.62 7.08 27.11
CA GLY A 112 9.47 5.64 27.39
C GLY A 112 9.26 5.37 28.88
N PRO A 113 8.80 4.15 29.26
CA PRO A 113 8.50 3.81 30.65
C PRO A 113 9.60 4.33 31.57
N PRO A 114 9.26 5.05 32.66
CA PRO A 114 10.25 5.72 33.48
C PRO A 114 11.33 4.72 33.87
N ALA A 115 12.57 5.06 33.54
CA ALA A 115 13.72 4.27 33.94
C ALA A 115 13.62 4.01 35.45
N CYS A 116 13.84 2.77 35.87
CA CYS A 116 13.82 2.45 37.29
C CYS A 116 15.00 3.14 37.98
N VAL A 117 14.78 3.57 39.21
CA VAL A 117 15.83 4.12 40.09
C VAL A 117 16.06 3.18 41.27
N ILE A 118 15.01 2.49 41.72
CA ILE A 118 15.03 1.52 42.81
C ILE A 118 14.19 0.28 42.43
N ASP A 119 14.39 -0.82 43.16
CA ASP A 119 13.68 -2.09 42.92
C ASP A 119 12.14 -1.95 43.03
N ASP A 120 11.64 -1.01 43.86
CA ASP A 120 10.21 -0.74 44.02
C ASP A 120 9.55 -0.10 42.79
N ASP A 121 10.35 0.44 41.86
CA ASP A 121 9.86 0.92 40.56
C ASP A 121 9.54 -0.25 39.60
N CYS A 122 10.01 -1.46 39.93
CA CYS A 122 9.89 -2.65 39.10
C CYS A 122 8.72 -3.56 39.49
N GLY A 123 8.31 -4.42 38.55
CA GLY A 123 7.29 -5.44 38.80
C GLY A 123 7.73 -6.48 39.84
N ARG A 124 6.78 -7.24 40.38
CA ARG A 124 7.09 -8.31 41.35
C ARG A 124 8.09 -9.29 40.75
N GLY A 125 9.19 -9.51 41.47
CA GLY A 125 10.25 -10.45 41.07
C GLY A 125 11.29 -9.86 40.12
N GLN A 126 11.29 -8.54 39.90
CA GLN A 126 12.32 -7.84 39.14
C GLN A 126 13.14 -6.93 40.05
N ARG A 127 14.33 -6.54 39.58
CA ARG A 127 15.26 -5.64 40.26
C ARG A 127 15.69 -4.53 39.32
N CYS A 128 15.98 -3.36 39.87
CA CYS A 128 16.41 -2.23 39.09
C CYS A 128 17.91 -2.32 38.82
N HIS A 129 18.30 -2.45 37.55
CA HIS A 129 19.71 -2.39 37.17
C HIS A 129 20.18 -0.93 37.10
N PRO A 130 20.97 -0.44 38.06
CA PRO A 130 21.22 0.99 38.24
C PRO A 130 22.00 1.61 37.07
N ALA A 131 22.85 0.84 36.40
CA ALA A 131 23.62 1.34 35.25
C ALA A 131 22.80 1.39 33.94
N LEU A 132 21.72 0.61 33.84
CA LEU A 132 20.88 0.53 32.63
C LEU A 132 19.58 1.31 32.82
N GLY A 133 19.16 1.57 34.06
CA GLY A 133 17.85 2.13 34.38
C GLY A 133 16.70 1.21 33.97
N GLN A 134 16.93 -0.10 33.91
CA GLN A 134 15.98 -1.11 33.44
C GLN A 134 15.67 -2.12 34.53
N CYS A 135 14.41 -2.58 34.56
CA CYS A 135 13.98 -3.67 35.42
C CYS A 135 14.40 -5.01 34.81
N VAL A 136 15.25 -5.74 35.51
CA VAL A 136 15.79 -7.05 35.13
C VAL A 136 15.31 -8.14 36.08
N GLU A 137 15.47 -9.42 35.75
CA GLU A 137 15.03 -10.52 36.64
C GLU A 137 15.97 -10.67 37.84
N CYS A 138 17.26 -10.43 37.66
CA CYS A 138 18.27 -10.59 38.70
C CYS A 138 19.48 -9.66 38.53
N LEU A 139 20.13 -9.34 39.65
CA LEU A 139 21.46 -8.71 39.71
C LEU A 139 22.51 -9.67 40.32
N GLY A 140 22.05 -10.74 40.97
CA GLY A 140 22.86 -11.85 41.43
C GLY A 140 22.02 -13.09 41.74
N ASP A 141 22.69 -14.20 42.06
CA ASP A 141 22.05 -15.51 42.26
C ASP A 141 20.94 -15.53 43.32
N ASP A 142 21.08 -14.72 44.37
CA ASP A 142 20.11 -14.64 45.46
C ASP A 142 18.74 -14.12 45.01
N ASP A 143 18.66 -13.47 43.84
CA ASP A 143 17.42 -12.93 43.27
C ASP A 143 16.59 -14.00 42.56
N CYS A 144 17.23 -15.08 42.10
CA CYS A 144 16.61 -16.07 41.22
C CYS A 144 15.84 -17.18 41.93
N GLY A 145 15.88 -17.22 43.26
CA GLY A 145 15.21 -18.23 44.06
C GLY A 145 15.81 -19.64 43.89
N PHE A 146 15.02 -20.66 44.23
CA PHE A 146 15.54 -22.03 44.33
C PHE A 146 15.91 -22.63 42.96
N ARG A 147 17.14 -23.19 42.87
CA ARG A 147 17.70 -23.89 41.68
C ARG A 147 17.85 -23.02 40.44
N ARG A 148 18.09 -21.73 40.62
CA ARG A 148 18.41 -20.83 39.52
C ARG A 148 19.68 -20.05 39.83
N VAL A 149 20.29 -19.52 38.79
CA VAL A 149 21.54 -18.75 38.80
C VAL A 149 21.33 -17.54 37.90
N CYS A 150 21.87 -16.39 38.27
CA CYS A 150 21.71 -15.18 37.48
C CYS A 150 22.72 -15.16 36.34
N ASP A 151 22.27 -14.98 35.10
CA ASP A 151 23.18 -14.65 34.00
C ASP A 151 23.65 -13.19 34.16
N PRO A 152 24.96 -12.94 34.39
CA PRO A 152 25.45 -11.59 34.63
C PRO A 152 25.45 -10.68 33.39
N ASN A 153 25.28 -11.24 32.19
CA ASN A 153 25.24 -10.48 30.93
C ASN A 153 23.79 -10.20 30.50
N ALA A 154 22.91 -11.19 30.64
CA ALA A 154 21.52 -11.08 30.21
C ALA A 154 20.56 -10.66 31.34
N PHE A 155 21.00 -10.72 32.60
CA PHE A 155 20.22 -10.40 33.81
C PHE A 155 18.89 -11.17 33.92
N VAL A 156 18.91 -12.42 33.46
CA VAL A 156 17.81 -13.39 33.51
C VAL A 156 18.19 -14.60 34.37
N CYS A 157 17.20 -15.20 35.02
CA CYS A 157 17.42 -16.33 35.91
C CYS A 157 17.36 -17.66 35.14
N LEU A 158 18.52 -18.30 35.00
CA LEU A 158 18.67 -19.59 34.34
C LEU A 158 18.55 -20.74 35.34
N PHE A 159 18.16 -21.93 34.88
CA PHE A 159 18.16 -23.12 35.73
C PHE A 159 19.57 -23.57 36.03
N ARG A 160 19.88 -23.85 37.31
CA ARG A 160 21.19 -24.37 37.70
C ARG A 160 21.36 -25.81 37.21
N CYS A 161 22.56 -26.19 36.82
CA CYS A 161 22.86 -27.56 36.44
C CYS A 161 22.58 -28.55 37.59
N LEU A 162 21.86 -29.64 37.34
CA LEU A 162 21.64 -30.68 38.33
C LEU A 162 22.55 -31.88 38.05
N ASN A 163 23.64 -32.00 38.80
CA ASN A 163 24.67 -33.03 38.58
C ASN A 163 25.23 -33.01 37.14
N GLY A 164 25.44 -31.80 36.59
CA GLY A 164 25.88 -31.60 35.21
C GLY A 164 24.83 -31.93 34.14
N ASN A 165 23.58 -32.19 34.54
CA ASN A 165 22.50 -32.51 33.63
C ASN A 165 21.48 -31.37 33.53
N CYS A 166 20.98 -31.17 32.32
CA CYS A 166 19.95 -30.20 31.98
C CYS A 166 18.74 -30.94 31.38
N GLY A 167 17.59 -30.26 31.31
CA GLY A 167 16.42 -30.82 30.63
C GLY A 167 16.71 -31.13 29.16
N PRO A 168 15.83 -31.89 28.48
CA PRO A 168 16.01 -32.18 27.05
C PRO A 168 16.15 -30.88 26.24
N GLY A 169 17.18 -30.81 25.40
CA GLY A 169 17.47 -29.66 24.54
C GLY A 169 18.35 -28.58 25.17
N ALA A 170 18.78 -28.73 26.43
CA ALA A 170 19.70 -27.80 27.08
C ALA A 170 21.01 -28.48 27.49
N VAL A 171 22.08 -27.69 27.58
CA VAL A 171 23.43 -28.13 27.94
C VAL A 171 23.89 -27.35 29.18
N CYS A 172 24.61 -28.03 30.07
CA CYS A 172 25.18 -27.39 31.26
C CYS A 172 26.43 -26.59 30.88
N ASP A 173 26.39 -25.26 31.03
CA ASP A 173 27.58 -24.40 30.95
C ASP A 173 28.33 -24.44 32.29
N PRO A 174 29.53 -25.06 32.35
CA PRO A 174 30.29 -25.14 33.60
C PRO A 174 30.81 -23.79 34.09
N ALA A 175 30.92 -22.77 33.23
CA ALA A 175 31.35 -21.43 33.63
C ALA A 175 30.24 -20.66 34.35
N LEU A 176 28.99 -20.89 33.96
CA LEU A 176 27.81 -20.26 34.56
C LEU A 176 27.14 -21.13 35.62
N ASP A 177 27.47 -22.42 35.71
CA ASP A 177 26.71 -23.45 36.46
C ASP A 177 25.21 -23.44 36.08
N ALA A 178 24.93 -23.11 34.82
CA ALA A 178 23.59 -22.86 34.29
C ALA A 178 23.27 -23.76 33.10
N CYS A 179 22.01 -24.11 32.94
CA CYS A 179 21.48 -24.74 31.74
C CYS A 179 21.23 -23.66 30.69
N VAL A 180 21.93 -23.78 29.57
CA VAL A 180 21.83 -22.93 28.39
C VAL A 180 21.39 -23.77 27.19
N ASP A 181 21.05 -23.15 26.07
CA ASP A 181 20.64 -23.91 24.88
C ASP A 181 21.86 -24.60 24.24
N CYS A 182 23.00 -23.90 24.21
CA CYS A 182 24.21 -24.39 23.55
C CYS A 182 25.50 -23.81 24.12
N LEU A 183 26.60 -24.51 23.86
CA LEU A 183 27.98 -24.09 24.05
C LEU A 183 28.73 -23.96 22.73
N ASP A 184 28.26 -24.68 21.70
CA ASP A 184 28.74 -24.67 20.33
C ASP A 184 27.62 -25.10 19.36
N ASP A 185 27.82 -24.85 18.06
CA ASP A 185 26.82 -25.09 17.00
C ASP A 185 26.35 -26.54 16.90
N SER A 186 27.15 -27.52 17.35
CA SER A 186 26.78 -28.95 17.22
C SER A 186 25.64 -29.36 18.17
N GLN A 187 25.33 -28.51 19.15
CA GLN A 187 24.29 -28.73 20.14
C GLN A 187 22.95 -28.14 19.73
N CYS A 188 22.94 -27.26 18.72
CA CYS A 188 21.75 -26.59 18.25
C CYS A 188 20.95 -27.47 17.28
N PRO A 189 19.61 -27.52 17.39
CA PRO A 189 18.77 -28.28 16.49
C PRO A 189 18.67 -27.61 15.11
N ASN A 190 18.21 -28.34 14.10
CA ASN A 190 17.82 -27.81 12.79
C ASN A 190 18.89 -27.00 12.01
N GLY A 191 20.18 -27.11 12.39
CA GLY A 191 21.25 -26.32 11.77
C GLY A 191 21.32 -24.88 12.25
N GLU A 192 20.75 -24.58 13.43
CA GLU A 192 20.94 -23.32 14.15
C GLU A 192 22.38 -23.18 14.66
N HIS A 193 22.74 -21.98 15.10
CA HIS A 193 24.08 -21.59 15.52
C HIS A 193 24.10 -21.04 16.93
N CYS A 194 25.16 -21.35 17.67
CA CYS A 194 25.27 -20.96 19.06
C CYS A 194 25.76 -19.53 19.22
N SER A 195 24.88 -18.64 19.71
CA SER A 195 25.23 -17.25 19.93
C SER A 195 26.17 -17.08 21.13
N PRO A 196 26.90 -15.94 21.23
CA PRO A 196 27.66 -15.61 22.44
C PRO A 196 26.82 -15.57 23.72
N SER A 197 25.50 -15.35 23.59
CA SER A 197 24.52 -15.37 24.69
C SER A 197 24.06 -16.79 25.06
N ARG A 198 24.65 -17.84 24.47
CA ARG A 198 24.34 -19.25 24.73
C ARG A 198 22.92 -19.67 24.32
N THR A 199 22.38 -19.01 23.31
CA THR A 199 21.07 -19.29 22.69
C THR A 199 21.31 -19.83 21.28
N CYS A 200 20.51 -20.81 20.87
CA CYS A 200 20.52 -21.30 19.49
C CYS A 200 19.72 -20.35 18.60
N GLU A 201 20.38 -19.79 17.60
CA GLU A 201 19.84 -18.77 16.70
C GLU A 201 19.88 -19.25 15.26
N THR A 202 18.96 -18.76 14.41
CA THR A 202 18.94 -19.19 13.01
C THR A 202 20.18 -18.72 12.26
N CYS A 203 20.68 -17.52 12.55
CA CYS A 203 21.90 -17.00 11.95
C CYS A 203 22.65 -16.05 12.90
N LEU A 204 23.98 -15.98 12.73
CA LEU A 204 24.85 -15.00 13.40
C LEU A 204 25.65 -14.18 12.38
N SER A 205 25.61 -14.60 11.11
CA SER A 205 26.24 -13.93 9.97
C SER A 205 25.56 -14.39 8.68
N ASP A 206 25.73 -13.63 7.60
CA ASP A 206 25.18 -13.98 6.27
C ASP A 206 25.66 -15.38 5.79
N ALA A 207 26.82 -15.85 6.25
CA ALA A 207 27.35 -17.17 5.91
C ALA A 207 26.50 -18.34 6.44
N HIS A 208 25.65 -18.10 7.45
CA HIS A 208 24.75 -19.12 8.02
C HIS A 208 23.46 -19.26 7.18
N CYS A 209 23.16 -18.26 6.35
CA CYS A 209 21.95 -18.21 5.54
C CYS A 209 22.15 -18.87 4.17
N THR A 210 22.06 -20.21 4.15
CA THR A 210 22.32 -21.02 2.94
C THR A 210 21.16 -21.04 1.94
N SER A 211 19.98 -20.55 2.31
CA SER A 211 18.83 -20.48 1.40
C SER A 211 19.01 -19.37 0.37
N PRO A 212 18.90 -19.64 -0.94
CA PRO A 212 19.05 -18.61 -1.97
C PRO A 212 17.95 -17.54 -1.93
N SER A 213 16.79 -17.84 -1.33
CA SER A 213 15.70 -16.86 -1.16
C SER A 213 15.86 -15.95 0.06
N ARG A 214 16.74 -16.32 0.99
CA ARG A 214 16.98 -15.60 2.25
C ARG A 214 18.47 -15.66 2.60
N PRO A 215 19.36 -15.01 1.83
CA PRO A 215 20.80 -15.18 1.95
C PRO A 215 21.44 -14.27 3.01
N LEU A 216 20.67 -13.40 3.67
CA LEU A 216 21.19 -12.39 4.59
C LEU A 216 20.72 -12.66 6.01
N CYS A 217 21.58 -12.39 6.98
CA CYS A 217 21.25 -12.45 8.39
C CYS A 217 20.81 -11.08 8.89
N ASP A 218 19.61 -10.97 9.44
CA ASP A 218 19.17 -9.77 10.14
C ASP A 218 19.74 -9.76 11.57
N PRO A 219 20.69 -8.88 11.91
CA PRO A 219 21.33 -8.88 13.23
C PRO A 219 20.38 -8.49 14.37
N SER A 220 19.22 -7.89 14.07
CA SER A 220 18.24 -7.48 15.09
C SER A 220 17.28 -8.61 15.46
N ARG A 221 17.00 -9.50 14.50
CA ARG A 221 16.06 -10.63 14.66
C ARG A 221 16.75 -11.98 14.76
N LEU A 222 18.03 -12.05 14.38
CA LEU A 222 18.82 -13.28 14.29
C LEU A 222 18.16 -14.33 13.37
N GLU A 223 17.46 -13.84 12.34
CA GLU A 223 16.75 -14.62 11.33
C GLU A 223 17.32 -14.37 9.93
N CYS A 224 17.28 -15.40 9.08
CA CYS A 224 17.62 -15.25 7.68
C CYS A 224 16.50 -14.55 6.90
N VAL A 225 16.84 -13.44 6.24
CA VAL A 225 15.98 -12.57 5.45
C VAL A 225 16.45 -12.49 4.00
N GLY A 226 15.55 -12.08 3.10
CA GLY A 226 15.85 -11.80 1.70
C GLY A 226 16.59 -10.48 1.48
N CYS A 227 16.39 -9.50 2.37
CA CYS A 227 16.98 -8.16 2.29
C CYS A 227 17.04 -7.51 3.68
N ARG A 228 17.96 -6.56 3.87
CA ARG A 228 18.01 -5.65 5.03
C ARG A 228 17.70 -4.21 4.62
N ASP A 229 18.12 -3.83 3.42
CA ASP A 229 17.80 -2.55 2.81
C ASP A 229 17.61 -2.64 1.29
N ALA A 230 17.31 -1.53 0.64
CA ALA A 230 17.01 -1.49 -0.79
C ALA A 230 18.20 -1.87 -1.68
N SER A 231 19.45 -1.79 -1.20
CA SER A 231 20.64 -2.19 -1.97
C SER A 231 20.84 -3.70 -2.04
N ASP A 232 20.23 -4.45 -1.12
CA ASP A 232 20.19 -5.91 -1.15
C ASP A 232 19.20 -6.44 -2.22
N CYS A 233 18.30 -5.58 -2.72
CA CYS A 233 17.26 -5.96 -3.66
C CYS A 233 17.68 -5.74 -5.13
N PRO A 234 17.15 -6.56 -6.06
CA PRO A 234 17.36 -6.32 -7.49
C PRO A 234 16.73 -5.00 -7.92
N GLN A 235 17.16 -4.48 -9.08
CA GLN A 235 16.68 -3.20 -9.60
C GLN A 235 15.14 -3.20 -9.74
N GLY A 236 14.49 -2.18 -9.16
CA GLY A 236 13.03 -2.03 -9.16
C GLY A 236 12.31 -2.67 -7.96
N GLU A 237 13.04 -3.24 -7.00
CA GLU A 237 12.49 -3.76 -5.75
C GLU A 237 12.99 -2.94 -4.54
N LEU A 238 12.17 -2.90 -3.49
CA LEU A 238 12.50 -2.29 -2.21
C LEU A 238 12.41 -3.37 -1.12
N CYS A 239 13.25 -3.24 -0.10
CA CYS A 239 13.17 -4.14 1.04
C CYS A 239 11.98 -3.75 1.92
N ASP A 240 11.06 -4.69 2.17
CA ASP A 240 10.05 -4.53 3.21
C ASP A 240 10.69 -4.80 4.58
N PRO A 241 10.86 -3.78 5.45
CA PRO A 241 11.55 -3.95 6.72
C PRO A 241 10.79 -4.85 7.70
N GLY A 242 9.46 -4.98 7.56
CA GLY A 242 8.63 -5.83 8.43
C GLY A 242 8.68 -7.30 8.03
N LEU A 243 8.78 -7.58 6.73
CA LEU A 243 8.81 -8.93 6.18
C LEU A 243 10.23 -9.47 5.92
N GLY A 244 11.23 -8.58 5.78
CA GLY A 244 12.59 -8.96 5.39
C GLY A 244 12.64 -9.61 4.02
N VAL A 245 11.81 -9.16 3.08
CA VAL A 245 11.76 -9.68 1.71
C VAL A 245 11.76 -8.52 0.72
N CYS A 246 12.43 -8.72 -0.42
CA CYS A 246 12.33 -7.78 -1.52
C CYS A 246 10.92 -7.83 -2.07
N VAL A 247 10.24 -6.70 -2.00
CA VAL A 247 8.94 -6.49 -2.62
C VAL A 247 9.14 -5.50 -3.74
N ARG A 248 8.42 -5.69 -4.84
CA ARG A 248 8.18 -4.53 -5.69
C ARG A 248 7.39 -3.54 -4.85
N PRO A 249 7.81 -2.26 -4.72
CA PRO A 249 6.93 -1.26 -4.13
C PRO A 249 5.57 -1.45 -4.75
N ALA A 250 4.50 -1.48 -3.93
CA ALA A 250 3.14 -1.68 -4.41
C ALA A 250 2.93 -0.74 -5.58
N ALA A 251 3.01 -1.32 -6.77
CA ALA A 251 3.32 -0.55 -7.94
C ALA A 251 2.05 0.24 -8.23
N ARG A 252 2.22 1.55 -8.41
CA ARG A 252 1.09 2.48 -8.47
C ARG A 252 0.13 2.04 -9.56
N ASP A 253 -1.16 2.04 -9.25
CA ASP A 253 -2.19 1.57 -10.16
C ASP A 253 -2.42 2.61 -11.27
N LEU A 254 -3.21 2.23 -12.28
CA LEU A 254 -3.62 3.13 -13.34
C LEU A 254 -4.19 4.43 -12.76
N CYS A 255 -3.68 5.56 -13.26
CA CYS A 255 -4.01 6.91 -12.80
C CYS A 255 -3.52 7.35 -11.41
N ASP A 256 -2.75 6.55 -10.70
CA ASP A 256 -2.03 7.03 -9.52
C ASP A 256 -0.95 8.06 -9.92
N PRO A 257 -0.71 9.09 -9.10
CA PRO A 257 0.27 10.13 -9.44
C PRO A 257 1.66 9.52 -9.56
N CYS A 258 2.54 10.09 -10.37
CA CYS A 258 3.92 9.60 -10.49
C CYS A 258 4.91 10.71 -10.86
N THR A 259 6.18 10.48 -10.55
CA THR A 259 7.31 11.31 -11.01
C THR A 259 8.22 10.59 -11.98
N ASP A 260 8.32 9.26 -11.85
CA ASP A 260 9.26 8.39 -12.55
C ASP A 260 8.56 7.06 -12.91
N ASP A 261 9.03 6.39 -13.97
CA ASP A 261 8.37 5.18 -14.52
C ASP A 261 8.38 4.00 -13.55
N ASP A 262 9.43 3.87 -12.75
CA ASP A 262 9.62 2.78 -11.78
C ASP A 262 8.60 2.79 -10.63
N GLN A 263 7.81 3.85 -10.54
CA GLN A 263 6.70 3.95 -9.59
C GLN A 263 5.47 3.18 -10.05
N CYS A 264 5.37 2.84 -11.34
CA CYS A 264 4.17 2.28 -11.96
C CYS A 264 4.18 0.75 -12.03
N GLY A 265 2.98 0.16 -11.86
CA GLY A 265 2.63 -1.27 -11.89
C GLY A 265 3.65 -2.30 -12.39
N GLY A 266 3.94 -2.21 -13.68
CA GLY A 266 4.62 -3.19 -14.50
C GLY A 266 5.95 -2.72 -15.08
N PRO A 267 6.77 -3.66 -15.60
CA PRO A 267 8.07 -3.33 -16.20
C PRO A 267 7.96 -2.43 -17.44
N ASP A 268 6.78 -2.42 -18.08
CA ASP A 268 6.46 -1.61 -19.26
C ASP A 268 5.46 -0.48 -18.94
N ASP A 269 5.05 -0.33 -17.69
CA ASP A 269 4.15 0.73 -17.24
C ASP A 269 4.95 2.02 -17.08
N LEU A 270 4.43 3.12 -17.63
CA LEU A 270 5.17 4.37 -17.71
C LEU A 270 4.49 5.47 -16.92
N CYS A 271 5.32 6.36 -16.36
CA CYS A 271 4.82 7.60 -15.82
C CYS A 271 4.51 8.56 -16.97
N VAL A 272 3.24 8.63 -17.37
CA VAL A 272 2.80 9.41 -18.52
C VAL A 272 2.20 10.74 -18.10
N GLY A 273 2.54 11.78 -18.86
CA GLY A 273 2.05 13.12 -18.62
C GLY A 273 1.06 13.60 -19.67
N LEU A 274 0.07 14.40 -19.26
CA LEU A 274 -0.66 15.30 -20.17
C LEU A 274 0.12 16.61 -20.21
N ILE A 275 0.54 17.05 -21.40
CA ILE A 275 1.17 18.36 -21.58
C ILE A 275 0.13 19.41 -21.98
N ASP A 276 0.35 20.66 -21.58
CA ASP A 276 -0.50 21.78 -22.00
C ASP A 276 -0.48 21.98 -23.52
N ALA A 277 -1.43 22.79 -24.02
CA ALA A 277 -1.53 23.10 -25.45
C ALA A 277 -0.27 23.80 -26.01
N ALA A 278 0.58 24.36 -25.15
CA ALA A 278 1.85 24.95 -25.53
C ALA A 278 3.00 23.92 -25.52
N GLY A 279 2.78 22.71 -25.02
CA GLY A 279 3.76 21.64 -24.85
C GLY A 279 4.85 21.94 -23.80
N MET A 280 4.65 22.94 -22.93
CA MET A 280 5.71 23.45 -22.06
C MET A 280 5.63 22.92 -20.63
N SER A 281 4.45 22.54 -20.16
CA SER A 281 4.26 22.03 -18.80
C SER A 281 3.36 20.81 -18.76
N PHE A 282 3.61 19.94 -17.77
CA PHE A 282 2.71 18.82 -17.48
C PHE A 282 1.52 19.34 -16.68
N ILE A 283 0.33 19.18 -17.26
CA ILE A 283 -0.94 19.43 -16.59
C ILE A 283 -1.24 18.31 -15.60
N ASP A 284 -1.03 17.05 -16.01
CA ASP A 284 -1.23 15.86 -15.19
C ASP A 284 -0.07 14.89 -15.39
N ARG A 285 0.31 14.14 -14.35
CA ARG A 285 1.23 13.01 -14.45
C ARG A 285 0.71 11.86 -13.62
N ALA A 286 0.57 10.71 -14.26
CA ALA A 286 0.06 9.53 -13.62
C ALA A 286 0.58 8.26 -14.29
N CYS A 287 0.50 7.16 -13.55
CA CYS A 287 0.86 5.85 -14.07
C CYS A 287 -0.12 5.42 -15.16
N GLY A 288 0.43 5.06 -16.31
CA GLY A 288 -0.24 4.31 -17.36
C GLY A 288 0.04 2.81 -17.19
N ILE A 289 -0.81 1.99 -17.81
CA ILE A 289 -0.58 0.54 -17.92
C ILE A 289 -0.20 0.23 -19.37
N ASP A 290 0.80 -0.61 -19.61
CA ASP A 290 1.14 -1.05 -20.97
C ASP A 290 -0.04 -1.75 -21.65
N CYS A 291 -0.39 -1.24 -22.83
CA CYS A 291 -1.48 -1.76 -23.65
C CYS A 291 -0.99 -2.20 -25.04
N ALA A 292 0.30 -2.43 -25.21
CA ALA A 292 0.83 -3.02 -26.44
C ALA A 292 0.20 -4.40 -26.70
N ASN A 293 -0.02 -5.20 -25.64
CA ASN A 293 -0.57 -6.55 -25.73
C ASN A 293 -1.83 -6.77 -24.87
N LEU A 294 -2.33 -5.74 -24.20
CA LEU A 294 -3.49 -5.79 -23.32
C LEU A 294 -4.55 -4.79 -23.78
N SER A 295 -5.83 -5.11 -23.55
CA SER A 295 -6.92 -4.13 -23.68
C SER A 295 -7.00 -3.26 -22.44
N CYS A 296 -7.19 -1.96 -22.62
CA CYS A 296 -7.37 -1.05 -21.51
C CYS A 296 -8.70 -1.30 -20.76
N PRO A 297 -8.75 -1.03 -19.44
CA PRO A 297 -10.01 -1.06 -18.69
C PRO A 297 -11.06 -0.11 -19.27
N SER A 298 -12.34 -0.32 -18.95
CA SER A 298 -13.42 0.61 -19.34
C SER A 298 -13.14 2.03 -18.86
N GLY A 299 -13.46 3.02 -19.69
CA GLY A 299 -13.13 4.43 -19.48
C GLY A 299 -11.70 4.84 -19.86
N PHE A 300 -10.90 3.89 -20.36
CA PHE A 300 -9.54 4.13 -20.81
C PHE A 300 -9.33 3.69 -22.26
N GLU A 301 -8.48 4.42 -22.96
CA GLU A 301 -8.04 4.12 -24.31
C GLU A 301 -6.53 3.89 -24.36
N CYS A 302 -6.10 3.09 -25.33
CA CYS A 302 -4.70 2.76 -25.54
C CYS A 302 -4.04 3.77 -26.49
N LEU A 303 -3.21 4.66 -25.95
CA LEU A 303 -2.55 5.72 -26.71
C LEU A 303 -1.07 5.45 -26.89
N ASP A 304 -0.55 5.84 -28.05
CA ASP A 304 0.88 5.86 -28.32
C ASP A 304 1.53 7.01 -27.54
N VAL A 305 2.51 6.68 -26.70
CA VAL A 305 3.29 7.63 -25.91
C VAL A 305 4.76 7.57 -26.34
N ARG A 306 5.58 8.51 -25.85
CA ARG A 306 7.02 8.59 -26.16
C ARG A 306 7.31 8.51 -27.67
N ASN A 307 6.59 9.31 -28.45
CA ASN A 307 6.74 9.37 -29.90
C ASN A 307 6.55 8.00 -30.59
N GLY A 308 5.59 7.20 -30.10
CA GLY A 308 5.22 5.90 -30.68
C GLY A 308 6.09 4.71 -30.26
N THR A 309 6.99 4.91 -29.30
CA THR A 309 7.86 3.81 -28.81
C THR A 309 7.21 2.95 -27.74
N ALA A 310 6.14 3.42 -27.11
CA ALA A 310 5.36 2.67 -26.13
C ALA A 310 3.87 2.99 -26.25
N ARG A 311 3.01 2.11 -25.72
CA ARG A 311 1.55 2.30 -25.70
C ARG A 311 1.05 2.19 -24.27
N GLN A 312 0.25 3.15 -23.81
CA GLN A 312 -0.21 3.18 -22.41
C GLN A 312 -1.71 3.48 -22.33
N CYS A 313 -2.39 2.82 -21.40
CA CYS A 313 -3.76 3.14 -21.06
C CYS A 313 -3.86 4.53 -20.44
N ARG A 314 -4.73 5.36 -21.00
CA ARG A 314 -5.03 6.70 -20.49
C ARG A 314 -6.53 6.94 -20.50
N PRO A 315 -7.06 7.83 -19.66
CA PRO A 315 -8.50 8.09 -19.66
C PRO A 315 -8.96 8.58 -21.04
N GLY A 316 -10.02 7.96 -21.58
CA GLY A 316 -10.49 8.13 -22.95
C GLY A 316 -11.92 8.63 -23.08
N TYR A 317 -12.49 9.18 -22.00
CA TYR A 317 -13.89 9.61 -21.98
C TYR A 317 -14.14 10.88 -22.81
N ALA A 318 -15.42 11.13 -23.13
CA ALA A 318 -15.91 12.15 -24.07
C ALA A 318 -15.77 13.62 -23.62
N MET A 319 -14.63 13.99 -23.01
CA MET A 319 -14.25 15.36 -22.71
C MET A 319 -13.07 15.82 -23.53
N ARG A 320 -12.85 17.14 -23.55
CA ARG A 320 -11.81 17.75 -24.37
C ARG A 320 -10.39 17.37 -23.91
N ASN A 321 -10.20 17.22 -22.61
CA ASN A 321 -8.90 16.93 -22.00
C ASN A 321 -9.08 15.91 -20.87
N PRO A 322 -9.24 14.62 -21.16
CA PRO A 322 -9.39 13.62 -20.12
C PRO A 322 -8.10 13.51 -19.28
N THR A 323 -8.23 13.58 -17.95
CA THR A 323 -7.12 13.50 -16.99
C THR A 323 -7.32 12.39 -15.97
N CYS A 324 -6.22 11.92 -15.40
CA CYS A 324 -6.23 10.97 -14.30
C CYS A 324 -6.65 11.63 -12.99
N THR A 325 -6.35 12.92 -12.81
CA THR A 325 -6.86 13.68 -11.67
C THR A 325 -8.39 13.70 -11.62
N ALA A 326 -9.06 13.88 -12.75
CA ALA A 326 -10.52 13.78 -12.83
C ALA A 326 -11.04 12.37 -12.48
N VAL A 327 -10.40 11.31 -12.97
CA VAL A 327 -10.77 9.92 -12.65
C VAL A 327 -10.60 9.62 -11.16
N ARG A 328 -9.48 10.03 -10.54
CA ARG A 328 -9.24 9.83 -9.10
C ARG A 328 -10.27 10.56 -8.23
N ASN A 329 -10.76 11.70 -8.70
CA ASN A 329 -11.75 12.48 -7.99
C ASN A 329 -13.20 12.00 -8.26
N LEU A 330 -13.42 10.98 -9.08
CA LEU A 330 -14.75 10.46 -9.39
C LEU A 330 -15.47 10.02 -8.10
N GLY A 331 -16.70 10.49 -7.91
CA GLY A 331 -17.48 10.20 -6.69
C GLY A 331 -17.13 11.06 -5.48
N SER A 332 -16.06 11.87 -5.53
CA SER A 332 -15.72 12.80 -4.44
C SER A 332 -16.72 13.96 -4.36
N SER A 333 -16.89 14.52 -3.16
CA SER A 333 -17.76 15.67 -2.93
C SER A 333 -17.13 16.96 -3.47
N CYS A 334 -17.93 17.80 -4.13
CA CYS A 334 -17.51 19.11 -4.63
C CYS A 334 -18.48 20.21 -4.23
N GLU A 335 -18.00 21.44 -4.16
CA GLU A 335 -18.85 22.61 -3.94
C GLU A 335 -19.58 22.95 -5.25
N TYR A 336 -20.81 22.49 -5.39
CA TYR A 336 -21.57 22.75 -6.61
C TYR A 336 -21.78 24.25 -6.82
N SER A 337 -21.23 24.77 -7.90
CA SER A 337 -21.48 26.14 -8.36
C SER A 337 -21.97 26.11 -9.81
N PRO A 338 -23.20 26.57 -10.10
CA PRO A 338 -23.77 26.54 -11.45
C PRO A 338 -23.03 27.44 -12.44
N ASN A 339 -22.19 28.35 -11.95
CA ASN A 339 -21.44 29.32 -12.75
C ASN A 339 -19.93 29.04 -12.77
N ALA A 340 -19.43 28.09 -11.97
CA ALA A 340 -18.03 27.72 -12.00
C ALA A 340 -17.78 26.74 -13.15
N LEU A 341 -16.76 27.03 -13.96
CA LEU A 341 -16.38 26.17 -15.09
C LEU A 341 -15.74 24.85 -14.64
N ASP A 342 -15.38 24.71 -13.37
CA ASP A 342 -14.96 23.49 -12.71
C ASP A 342 -14.71 23.81 -11.22
N PRO A 343 -15.67 23.59 -10.29
CA PRO A 343 -15.50 23.97 -8.89
C PRO A 343 -14.64 22.97 -8.08
N GLY A 344 -13.65 22.32 -8.70
CA GLY A 344 -12.70 21.44 -8.02
C GLY A 344 -12.86 19.95 -8.35
N CYS A 345 -13.48 19.63 -9.47
CA CYS A 345 -13.54 18.27 -9.98
C CYS A 345 -12.54 18.13 -11.12
N GLY A 346 -11.34 17.68 -10.77
CA GLY A 346 -10.25 17.51 -11.74
C GLY A 346 -9.18 18.57 -11.54
N ILE A 347 -8.64 19.10 -12.63
CA ILE A 347 -7.55 20.07 -12.60
C ILE A 347 -8.12 21.49 -12.71
N PRO A 348 -7.75 22.43 -11.82
CA PRO A 348 -8.30 23.78 -11.83
C PRO A 348 -8.21 24.48 -13.19
N ASN A 349 -9.36 24.94 -13.68
CA ASN A 349 -9.54 25.61 -14.98
C ASN A 349 -9.40 24.70 -16.21
N LEU A 350 -9.40 23.37 -16.01
CA LEU A 350 -9.50 22.40 -17.09
C LEU A 350 -10.92 21.83 -17.12
N GLN A 351 -11.48 21.65 -18.32
CA GLN A 351 -12.77 20.96 -18.47
C GLN A 351 -12.53 19.46 -18.61
N ASP A 352 -12.02 18.84 -17.54
CA ASP A 352 -11.67 17.42 -17.45
C ASP A 352 -12.56 16.62 -16.51
N ALA A 353 -13.30 17.28 -15.62
CA ALA A 353 -14.46 16.72 -14.92
C ALA A 353 -15.56 17.76 -14.66
N ARG A 354 -16.68 17.31 -14.09
CA ARG A 354 -17.84 18.14 -13.78
C ARG A 354 -18.36 17.82 -12.38
N CYS A 355 -18.77 18.87 -11.66
CA CYS A 355 -19.52 18.74 -10.42
C CYS A 355 -21.02 18.66 -10.72
N VAL A 356 -21.68 17.54 -10.44
CA VAL A 356 -23.15 17.38 -10.61
C VAL A 356 -23.86 17.53 -9.27
N PRO A 357 -25.02 18.22 -9.22
CA PRO A 357 -25.72 18.48 -7.97
C PRO A 357 -26.40 17.21 -7.44
N THR A 358 -26.30 16.99 -6.14
CA THR A 358 -26.96 15.92 -5.36
C THR A 358 -27.65 16.52 -4.14
N ALA A 359 -28.43 15.72 -3.41
CA ALA A 359 -29.15 16.20 -2.21
C ALA A 359 -28.22 16.69 -1.08
N GLY A 360 -26.93 16.30 -1.09
CA GLY A 360 -25.94 16.63 -0.07
C GLY A 360 -24.82 17.58 -0.51
N GLY A 361 -24.92 18.20 -1.69
CA GLY A 361 -23.85 18.98 -2.31
C GLY A 361 -23.59 18.55 -3.75
N GLY A 362 -22.39 18.76 -4.28
CA GLY A 362 -22.02 18.23 -5.59
C GLY A 362 -21.23 16.92 -5.49
N VAL A 363 -21.24 16.11 -6.54
CA VAL A 363 -20.35 14.96 -6.73
C VAL A 363 -19.59 15.12 -8.03
N CYS A 364 -18.29 14.82 -8.01
CA CYS A 364 -17.45 14.86 -9.20
C CYS A 364 -17.72 13.67 -10.12
N THR A 365 -17.92 13.95 -11.40
CA THR A 365 -18.20 12.99 -12.46
C THR A 365 -17.41 13.32 -13.72
N VAL A 366 -17.21 12.33 -14.60
CA VAL A 366 -16.77 12.52 -15.98
C VAL A 366 -17.93 12.40 -16.98
N TRP A 367 -17.76 12.84 -18.23
CA TRP A 367 -18.78 12.74 -19.29
C TRP A 367 -18.70 11.37 -19.95
N CYS A 368 -19.83 10.88 -20.41
CA CYS A 368 -19.91 9.63 -21.16
C CYS A 368 -20.96 9.75 -22.27
N ALA A 369 -20.71 9.05 -23.36
CA ALA A 369 -21.70 8.73 -24.38
C ALA A 369 -22.40 7.40 -24.07
N ASP A 370 -21.65 6.41 -23.57
CA ASP A 370 -22.17 5.12 -23.10
C ASP A 370 -21.32 4.53 -21.93
N ASP A 371 -21.68 3.35 -21.45
CA ASP A 371 -21.02 2.69 -20.31
C ASP A 371 -19.55 2.34 -20.54
N THR A 372 -19.07 2.29 -21.79
CA THR A 372 -17.67 2.00 -22.10
C THR A 372 -16.74 3.18 -21.83
N ASP A 373 -17.28 4.40 -21.76
CA ASP A 373 -16.55 5.61 -21.37
C ASP A 373 -16.35 5.73 -19.86
N CYS A 374 -17.06 4.91 -19.08
CA CYS A 374 -17.03 5.01 -17.63
C CYS A 374 -15.96 4.11 -17.00
N PRO A 375 -15.15 4.65 -16.05
CA PRO A 375 -14.23 3.86 -15.26
C PRO A 375 -14.94 2.71 -14.53
N SER A 376 -14.21 1.63 -14.32
CA SER A 376 -14.68 0.45 -13.57
C SER A 376 -15.41 0.84 -12.28
N GLY A 377 -16.65 0.37 -12.12
CA GLY A 377 -17.47 0.64 -10.95
C GLY A 377 -18.46 1.80 -11.10
N THR A 378 -18.50 2.48 -12.25
CA THR A 378 -19.51 3.50 -12.58
C THR A 378 -20.29 3.15 -13.84
N SER A 379 -21.42 3.82 -14.07
CA SER A 379 -22.24 3.63 -15.27
C SER A 379 -22.68 4.96 -15.87
N CYS A 380 -22.93 4.97 -17.18
CA CYS A 380 -23.30 6.18 -17.88
C CYS A 380 -24.76 6.52 -17.65
N VAL A 381 -25.01 7.61 -16.93
CA VAL A 381 -26.36 8.12 -16.65
C VAL A 381 -26.60 9.34 -17.54
N VAL A 382 -27.57 9.22 -18.45
CA VAL A 382 -27.95 10.31 -19.37
C VAL A 382 -28.97 11.24 -18.72
N ALA A 383 -28.61 12.50 -18.57
CA ALA A 383 -29.50 13.56 -18.07
C ALA A 383 -29.61 14.69 -19.12
N GLY A 384 -30.64 14.63 -19.95
CA GLY A 384 -30.80 15.52 -21.10
C GLY A 384 -29.92 15.09 -22.27
N ASP A 385 -29.14 16.03 -22.84
CA ASP A 385 -28.25 15.78 -23.99
C ASP A 385 -26.83 15.34 -23.58
N THR A 386 -26.55 15.21 -22.27
CA THR A 386 -25.22 14.87 -21.75
C THR A 386 -25.29 13.67 -20.81
N GLY A 387 -24.45 12.66 -21.05
CA GLY A 387 -24.22 11.55 -20.12
C GLY A 387 -23.08 11.84 -19.13
N VAL A 388 -23.21 11.31 -17.92
CA VAL A 388 -22.21 11.41 -16.85
C VAL A 388 -22.01 10.06 -16.14
N CYS A 389 -20.78 9.74 -15.74
CA CYS A 389 -20.46 8.48 -15.04
C CYS A 389 -20.73 8.58 -13.53
N LEU A 390 -21.71 7.82 -13.05
CA LEU A 390 -22.14 7.81 -11.63
C LEU A 390 -22.05 6.43 -10.98
#